data_AF-A0A168L2A5-F1
#
_entry.id   AF-A0A168L2A5-F1
#
_cell.length_a   1.000
_cell.length_b   1.000
_cell.length_c   1.000
_cell.angle_alpha   90.00
_cell.angle_beta   90.00
_cell.angle_gamma   90.00
#
_symmetry.space_group_name_H-M   'P 1'
#
loop_
_entity.id
_entity.type
_entity.pdbx_description
1 polymer ?
#
loop_
_entity_poly.entity_id
_entity_poly.type
_entity_poly.pdbx_seq_one_letter_code
_entity_poly.pdbx_strand_id
1 'polypeptide(L)'
;MRDGTALGKKHCIRARITYDSSNGALRDPIIYRFPNWGTGETPQPHHRTGWAWQIYPTYDFACPLVDSIEGVTHALRTTEYSDRNDQYYWFLEALGLRRVHLWDFARIGLIRTFLSKRKLLQVVETGRVDGWDDQRMPTVRGILRRGLTVDALRQFMLEQGPSRNLVFMDWTILWSMNKKIIDPVAPRHTAVMSKNAALVTITGGPDTSHKELRPKHPKNPAIGMKTLIFASEIYIDQCDATRIHKDEEITLMGWGNALIRAITISNDGTITTLQCQLHLDGDVSKTDKKIHWLAAQDSDLGQAELWEFDHLLLKDKLEKTDQLDTFLNPVTSKMEQAMVDADCAELAEGAIIQLERKGNFRVDKATGQGPEGKMVMFKIPTGGKS
;
A
#
# COMPACT_ATOMS: atom_id res chain seq x y z
N MET A 1 12.11 -47.21 -2.45
CA MET A 1 11.55 -45.85 -2.29
C MET A 1 11.24 -45.20 -3.63
N ARG A 2 12.21 -45.01 -4.53
CA ARG A 2 11.97 -44.46 -5.88
C ARG A 2 10.80 -45.11 -6.63
N ASP A 3 10.65 -46.43 -6.55
CA ASP A 3 9.63 -47.16 -7.32
C ASP A 3 8.23 -47.16 -6.67
N GLY A 4 7.98 -46.36 -5.62
CA GLY A 4 6.61 -46.18 -5.11
C GLY A 4 6.04 -47.36 -4.30
N THR A 5 6.86 -48.36 -3.92
CA THR A 5 6.37 -49.57 -3.22
C THR A 5 5.69 -49.26 -1.89
N ALA A 6 4.77 -50.14 -1.44
CA ALA A 6 4.06 -49.97 -0.17
C ALA A 6 5.01 -49.83 1.04
N LEU A 7 6.14 -50.55 1.02
CA LEU A 7 7.20 -50.40 2.01
C LEU A 7 7.90 -49.04 1.86
N GLY A 8 8.27 -48.66 0.63
CA GLY A 8 8.95 -47.40 0.35
C GLY A 8 8.18 -46.19 0.86
N LYS A 9 6.85 -46.18 0.69
CA LYS A 9 5.96 -45.11 1.14
C LYS A 9 5.98 -44.86 2.66
N LYS A 10 6.40 -45.85 3.45
CA LYS A 10 6.51 -45.76 4.92
C LYS A 10 7.90 -45.39 5.42
N HIS A 11 8.87 -45.17 4.52
CA HIS A 11 10.28 -44.95 4.87
C HIS A 11 10.80 -43.62 4.34
N CYS A 12 11.93 -43.20 4.90
CA CYS A 12 12.71 -42.05 4.44
C CYS A 12 14.18 -42.44 4.30
N ILE A 13 14.94 -41.69 3.50
CA ILE A 13 16.40 -41.81 3.44
C ILE A 13 16.99 -40.72 4.35
N ARG A 14 17.94 -41.09 5.19
CA ARG A 14 18.64 -40.19 6.09
C ARG A 14 20.14 -40.16 5.74
N ALA A 15 20.76 -38.99 5.84
CA ALA A 15 22.21 -38.90 5.87
C ALA A 15 22.70 -39.49 7.20
N ARG A 16 23.83 -40.18 7.19
CA ARG A 16 24.48 -40.66 8.42
C ARG A 16 25.62 -39.70 8.75
N ILE A 17 25.40 -38.86 9.75
CA ILE A 17 26.33 -37.81 10.18
C ILE A 17 26.74 -38.10 11.62
N THR A 18 25.94 -37.67 12.60
CA THR A 18 26.14 -38.01 14.02
C THR A 18 24.83 -37.87 14.80
N TYR A 19 24.30 -39.00 15.30
CA TYR A 19 22.96 -39.06 15.90
C TYR A 19 22.85 -38.28 17.23
N ASP A 20 23.97 -38.05 17.90
CA ASP A 20 24.11 -37.47 19.24
C ASP A 20 24.62 -36.02 19.24
N SER A 21 24.69 -35.37 18.07
CA SER A 21 25.16 -33.98 17.96
C SER A 21 24.43 -33.03 18.91
N SER A 22 25.13 -32.06 19.48
CA SER A 22 24.48 -30.91 20.13
C SER A 22 23.71 -30.04 19.13
N ASN A 23 24.13 -30.02 17.85
CA ASN A 23 23.40 -29.40 16.75
C ASN A 23 22.34 -30.37 16.19
N GLY A 24 21.07 -30.09 16.45
CA GLY A 24 19.95 -30.92 15.99
C GLY A 24 19.90 -31.14 14.47
N ALA A 25 20.41 -30.21 13.66
CA ALA A 25 20.43 -30.33 12.20
C ALA A 25 21.38 -31.44 11.70
N LEU A 26 22.38 -31.82 12.49
CA LEU A 26 23.35 -32.87 12.16
C LEU A 26 22.91 -34.27 12.62
N ARG A 27 21.77 -34.40 13.32
CA ARG A 27 21.27 -35.67 13.86
C ARG A 27 20.64 -36.55 12.78
N ASP A 28 21.50 -37.12 11.94
CA ASP A 28 21.16 -37.97 10.80
C ASP A 28 19.95 -37.42 10.01
N PRO A 29 20.05 -36.25 9.38
CA PRO A 29 18.89 -35.57 8.82
C PRO A 29 18.25 -36.35 7.66
N ILE A 30 16.93 -36.21 7.50
CA ILE A 30 16.20 -36.77 6.35
C ILE A 30 16.62 -36.04 5.08
N ILE A 31 16.99 -36.79 4.04
CA ILE A 31 17.41 -36.26 2.74
C ILE A 31 16.43 -36.55 1.60
N TYR A 32 15.69 -37.66 1.68
CA TYR A 32 14.59 -37.98 0.75
C TYR A 32 13.39 -38.53 1.49
N ARG A 33 12.20 -38.14 1.02
CA ARG A 33 10.93 -38.65 1.55
C ARG A 33 9.89 -38.80 0.44
N PHE A 34 8.88 -39.61 0.72
CA PHE A 34 7.63 -39.52 -0.02
C PHE A 34 6.90 -38.22 0.32
N PRO A 35 6.17 -37.63 -0.65
CA PRO A 35 5.24 -36.54 -0.34
C PRO A 35 4.22 -36.99 0.70
N ASN A 36 3.92 -36.10 1.63
CA ASN A 36 2.86 -36.30 2.61
C ASN A 36 1.72 -35.36 2.23
N TRP A 37 0.64 -35.93 1.68
CA TRP A 37 -0.60 -35.20 1.43
C TRP A 37 -1.48 -35.27 2.67
N GLY A 38 -2.22 -34.21 2.95
CA GLY A 38 -3.15 -34.14 4.08
C GLY A 38 -4.23 -35.22 4.00
N THR A 39 -4.80 -35.61 5.14
CA THR A 39 -5.93 -36.55 5.17
C THR A 39 -7.10 -35.98 4.36
N GLY A 40 -7.53 -36.72 3.32
CA GLY A 40 -8.59 -36.28 2.41
C GLY A 40 -8.12 -35.45 1.22
N GLU A 41 -6.83 -35.12 1.12
CA GLU A 41 -6.27 -34.49 -0.08
C GLU A 41 -6.03 -35.53 -1.18
N THR A 42 -6.42 -35.18 -2.41
CA THR A 42 -6.07 -35.98 -3.59
C THR A 42 -4.60 -35.75 -3.91
N PRO A 43 -3.77 -36.81 -4.04
CA PRO A 43 -2.37 -36.68 -4.42
C PRO A 43 -2.22 -35.86 -5.71
N GLN A 44 -1.40 -34.82 -5.63
CA GLN A 44 -1.11 -33.95 -6.78
C GLN A 44 0.29 -34.22 -7.33
N PRO A 45 0.47 -34.19 -8.67
CA PRO A 45 1.78 -34.30 -9.28
C PRO A 45 2.65 -33.08 -8.99
N HIS A 46 3.97 -33.22 -9.15
CA HIS A 46 4.86 -32.08 -9.11
C HIS A 46 4.62 -31.19 -10.35
N HIS A 47 4.44 -29.88 -10.14
CA HIS A 47 4.02 -28.95 -11.18
C HIS A 47 4.94 -28.87 -12.43
N ARG A 48 6.23 -29.22 -12.32
CA ARG A 48 7.17 -29.26 -13.48
C ARG A 48 7.44 -30.65 -14.04
N THR A 49 7.45 -31.66 -13.18
CA THR A 49 7.93 -33.01 -13.52
C THR A 49 6.82 -34.05 -13.51
N GLY A 50 5.57 -33.63 -13.30
CA GLY A 50 4.42 -34.52 -13.25
C GLY A 50 4.61 -35.62 -12.19
N TRP A 51 4.40 -36.85 -12.64
CA TRP A 51 4.56 -38.09 -11.86
C TRP A 51 5.90 -38.78 -12.08
N ALA A 52 6.87 -38.14 -12.72
CA ALA A 52 8.18 -38.75 -13.02
C ALA A 52 8.92 -39.21 -11.76
N TRP A 53 8.65 -38.59 -10.60
CA TRP A 53 9.29 -38.89 -9.33
C TRP A 53 8.25 -39.17 -8.24
N GLN A 54 8.50 -40.26 -7.49
CA GLN A 54 7.68 -40.65 -6.34
C GLN A 54 8.26 -40.15 -5.00
N ILE A 55 9.54 -39.78 -4.98
CA ILE A 55 10.25 -39.29 -3.80
C ILE A 55 10.93 -37.97 -4.13
N TYR A 56 11.02 -37.10 -3.13
CA TYR A 56 11.52 -35.75 -3.30
C TYR A 56 12.59 -35.46 -2.25
N PRO A 57 13.63 -34.71 -2.62
CA PRO A 57 14.67 -34.32 -1.68
C PRO A 57 14.12 -33.30 -0.67
N THR A 58 14.73 -33.22 0.50
CA THR A 58 14.48 -32.13 1.46
C THR A 58 15.22 -30.87 1.03
N TYR A 59 14.76 -29.71 1.53
CA TYR A 59 15.43 -28.42 1.30
C TYR A 59 16.91 -28.47 1.70
N ASP A 60 17.20 -29.03 2.88
CA ASP A 60 18.55 -29.09 3.44
C ASP A 60 19.52 -29.94 2.62
N PHE A 61 19.01 -30.95 1.91
CA PHE A 61 19.80 -31.77 0.98
C PHE A 61 19.90 -31.14 -0.41
N ALA A 62 18.81 -30.59 -0.95
CA ALA A 62 18.80 -30.07 -2.32
C ALA A 62 19.59 -28.77 -2.48
N CYS A 63 19.45 -27.82 -1.56
CA CYS A 63 20.03 -26.48 -1.70
C CYS A 63 21.56 -26.47 -1.85
N PRO A 64 22.36 -27.15 -1.01
CA PRO A 64 23.82 -27.14 -1.17
C PRO A 64 24.27 -27.65 -2.54
N LEU A 65 23.62 -28.71 -3.03
CA LEU A 65 23.94 -29.32 -4.32
C LEU A 65 23.63 -28.36 -5.46
N VAL A 66 22.42 -27.78 -5.47
CA VAL A 66 21.99 -26.81 -6.48
C VAL A 66 22.90 -25.60 -6.50
N ASP A 67 23.17 -24.98 -5.34
CA ASP A 67 24.04 -23.81 -5.24
C ASP A 67 25.46 -24.11 -5.76
N SER A 68 26.02 -25.26 -5.40
CA SER A 68 27.35 -25.67 -5.88
C SER A 68 27.35 -25.87 -7.40
N ILE A 69 26.38 -26.64 -7.93
CA ILE A 69 26.29 -27.01 -9.35
C ILE A 69 26.02 -25.79 -10.23
N GLU A 70 25.15 -24.87 -9.79
CA GLU A 70 24.79 -23.66 -10.54
C GLU A 70 25.86 -22.54 -10.46
N GLY A 71 26.95 -22.75 -9.73
CA GLY A 71 28.04 -21.77 -9.67
C GLY A 71 27.82 -20.65 -8.65
N VAL A 72 26.87 -20.79 -7.71
CA VAL A 72 26.64 -19.79 -6.65
C VAL A 72 27.92 -19.62 -5.82
N THR A 73 28.39 -18.38 -5.70
CA THR A 73 29.59 -18.06 -4.90
C THR A 73 29.23 -17.73 -3.46
N HIS A 74 28.16 -16.93 -3.28
CA HIS A 74 27.64 -16.49 -2.00
C HIS A 74 26.14 -16.78 -1.93
N ALA A 75 25.74 -17.67 -1.02
CA ALA A 75 24.34 -17.92 -0.72
C ALA A 75 23.93 -17.04 0.47
N LEU A 76 23.09 -16.05 0.17
CA LEU A 76 22.54 -15.13 1.17
C LEU A 76 21.27 -15.73 1.75
N ARG A 77 21.23 -15.97 3.07
CA ARG A 77 20.10 -16.63 3.74
C ARG A 77 19.69 -15.90 5.00
N THR A 78 18.47 -16.16 5.46
CA THR A 78 18.02 -15.54 6.70
C THR A 78 18.61 -16.25 7.92
N THR A 79 18.81 -15.53 9.02
CA THR A 79 19.41 -16.07 10.25
C THR A 79 18.65 -17.26 10.85
N GLU A 80 17.39 -17.49 10.49
CA GLU A 80 16.64 -18.69 10.89
C GLU A 80 17.25 -20.00 10.38
N TYR A 81 18.15 -19.96 9.40
CA TYR A 81 18.84 -21.12 8.86
C TYR A 81 20.26 -21.30 9.43
N SER A 82 20.71 -20.45 10.36
CA SER A 82 22.11 -20.45 10.85
C SER A 82 22.53 -21.82 11.40
N ASP A 83 21.67 -22.49 12.17
CA ASP A 83 21.94 -23.81 12.75
C ASP A 83 22.15 -24.91 11.68
N ARG A 84 21.72 -24.65 10.43
CA ARG A 84 21.84 -25.57 9.28
C ARG A 84 23.07 -25.29 8.44
N ASN A 85 23.90 -24.31 8.80
CA ASN A 85 25.13 -23.99 8.07
C ASN A 85 26.12 -25.17 8.09
N ASP A 86 26.30 -25.81 9.25
CA ASP A 86 27.18 -26.98 9.36
C ASP A 86 26.69 -28.15 8.51
N GLN A 87 25.37 -28.38 8.51
CA GLN A 87 24.73 -29.41 7.69
C GLN A 87 24.94 -29.15 6.20
N TYR A 88 24.84 -27.88 5.78
CA TYR A 88 25.06 -27.46 4.40
C TYR A 88 26.50 -27.76 3.96
N TYR A 89 27.49 -27.39 4.76
CA TYR A 89 28.90 -27.67 4.45
C TYR A 89 29.22 -29.16 4.46
N TRP A 90 28.61 -29.94 5.37
CA TRP A 90 28.77 -31.38 5.41
C TRP A 90 28.34 -32.04 4.10
N PHE A 91 27.20 -31.63 3.51
CA PHE A 91 26.77 -32.16 2.22
C PHE A 91 27.73 -31.83 1.08
N LEU A 92 28.31 -30.62 1.06
CA LEU A 92 29.29 -30.25 0.04
C LEU A 92 30.55 -31.10 0.16
N GLU A 93 31.07 -31.28 1.37
CA GLU A 93 32.26 -32.08 1.62
C GLU A 93 32.03 -33.56 1.30
N ALA A 94 30.94 -34.14 1.80
CA ALA A 94 30.60 -35.56 1.62
C ALA A 94 30.42 -35.94 0.14
N LEU A 95 30.02 -34.99 -0.70
CA LEU A 95 29.82 -35.19 -2.14
C LEU A 95 30.99 -34.67 -3.00
N GLY A 96 32.06 -34.16 -2.40
CA GLY A 96 33.20 -33.60 -3.13
C GLY A 96 32.84 -32.38 -3.99
N LEU A 97 31.84 -31.60 -3.56
CA LEU A 97 31.32 -30.46 -4.28
C LEU A 97 32.06 -29.17 -3.94
N ARG A 98 31.96 -28.18 -4.84
CA ARG A 98 32.57 -26.87 -4.65
C ARG A 98 31.94 -26.17 -3.45
N ARG A 99 32.79 -25.56 -2.63
CA ARG A 99 32.34 -24.76 -1.49
C ARG A 99 31.59 -23.50 -1.94
N VAL A 100 30.49 -23.19 -1.25
CA VAL A 100 29.70 -21.96 -1.39
C VAL A 100 29.77 -21.18 -0.08
N HIS A 101 29.95 -19.86 -0.13
CA HIS A 101 30.02 -19.02 1.07
C HIS A 101 28.62 -18.69 1.59
N LEU A 102 28.33 -19.03 2.85
CA LEU A 102 27.04 -18.74 3.49
C LEU A 102 27.09 -17.41 4.24
N TRP A 103 26.22 -16.47 3.89
CA TRP A 103 26.10 -15.18 4.58
C TRP A 103 24.67 -15.00 5.11
N ASP A 104 24.56 -14.93 6.43
CA ASP A 104 23.27 -14.84 7.10
C ASP A 104 22.90 -13.38 7.41
N PHE A 105 21.64 -13.01 7.14
CA PHE A 105 21.06 -11.72 7.48
C PHE A 105 19.70 -11.90 8.17
N ALA A 106 19.33 -11.01 9.07
CA ALA A 106 18.01 -11.01 9.66
C ALA A 106 16.99 -10.54 8.63
N ARG A 107 15.83 -11.18 8.63
CA ARG A 107 14.71 -10.72 7.83
C ARG A 107 14.09 -9.45 8.39
N ILE A 108 13.47 -8.69 7.50
CA ILE A 108 12.73 -7.48 7.86
C ILE A 108 11.45 -7.84 8.63
N GLY A 109 11.19 -7.09 9.70
CA GLY A 109 9.90 -7.02 10.37
C GLY A 109 9.26 -5.64 10.14
N LEU A 110 7.94 -5.61 10.03
CA LEU A 110 7.16 -4.38 10.01
C LEU A 110 6.15 -4.42 11.14
N ILE A 111 5.97 -3.31 11.85
CA ILE A 111 4.97 -3.23 12.91
C ILE A 111 3.55 -3.15 12.34
N ARG A 112 2.56 -3.49 13.18
CA ARG A 112 1.12 -3.44 12.86
C ARG A 112 0.73 -4.29 11.65
N THR A 113 1.53 -5.31 11.34
CA THR A 113 1.28 -6.28 10.28
C THR A 113 1.89 -7.64 10.63
N PHE A 114 1.75 -8.62 9.75
CA PHE A 114 2.39 -9.93 9.86
C PHE A 114 2.82 -10.45 8.49
N LEU A 115 4.02 -11.02 8.42
CA LEU A 115 4.60 -11.54 7.16
C LEU A 115 4.49 -13.07 7.02
N SER A 116 3.90 -13.75 8.00
CA SER A 116 3.75 -15.21 7.96
C SER A 116 2.74 -15.60 6.88
N LYS A 117 3.18 -16.40 5.90
CA LYS A 117 2.31 -16.93 4.83
C LYS A 117 1.05 -17.60 5.36
N ARG A 118 1.14 -18.35 6.47
CA ARG A 118 -0.02 -19.00 7.10
C ARG A 118 -1.06 -17.98 7.59
N LYS A 119 -0.61 -16.92 8.26
CA LYS A 119 -1.50 -15.86 8.77
C LYS A 119 -2.06 -15.01 7.63
N LEU A 120 -1.25 -14.73 6.61
CA LEU A 120 -1.68 -14.03 5.39
C LEU A 120 -2.73 -14.84 4.61
N LEU A 121 -2.54 -16.14 4.48
CA LEU A 121 -3.54 -17.03 3.87
C LEU A 121 -4.85 -17.01 4.68
N GLN A 122 -4.77 -17.09 6.01
CA GLN A 122 -5.97 -17.04 6.87
C GLN A 122 -6.79 -15.77 6.64
N VAL A 123 -6.19 -14.58 6.54
CA VAL A 123 -6.96 -13.35 6.30
C VAL A 123 -7.55 -13.26 4.89
N VAL A 124 -6.89 -13.88 3.90
CA VAL A 124 -7.44 -14.00 2.54
C VAL A 124 -8.63 -14.98 2.52
N GLU A 125 -8.48 -16.18 3.09
CA GLU A 125 -9.53 -17.21 3.11
C GLU A 125 -10.76 -16.80 3.94
N THR A 126 -10.56 -16.02 5.00
CA THR A 126 -11.67 -15.51 5.83
C THR A 126 -12.33 -14.24 5.26
N GLY A 127 -11.91 -13.77 4.08
CA GLY A 127 -12.47 -12.60 3.42
C GLY A 127 -12.25 -11.28 4.16
N ARG A 128 -11.21 -11.20 5.01
CA ARG A 128 -10.84 -9.95 5.72
C ARG A 128 -10.13 -8.96 4.80
N VAL A 129 -9.54 -9.48 3.74
CA VAL A 129 -8.97 -8.76 2.61
C VAL A 129 -9.50 -9.34 1.30
N ASP A 130 -9.45 -8.57 0.22
CA ASP A 130 -10.03 -8.96 -1.07
C ASP A 130 -9.19 -10.02 -1.79
N GLY A 131 -7.90 -10.13 -1.43
CA GLY A 131 -6.97 -11.06 -2.05
C GLY A 131 -5.51 -10.78 -1.69
N TRP A 132 -4.59 -11.43 -2.41
CA TRP A 132 -3.15 -11.28 -2.18
C TRP A 132 -2.58 -9.93 -2.62
N ASP A 133 -3.28 -9.21 -3.49
CA ASP A 133 -2.94 -7.88 -3.97
C ASP A 133 -3.79 -6.77 -3.34
N ASP A 134 -4.52 -7.09 -2.27
CA ASP A 134 -5.17 -6.09 -1.43
C ASP A 134 -4.14 -5.11 -0.86
N GLN A 135 -4.42 -3.82 -0.99
CA GLN A 135 -3.67 -2.66 -0.55
C GLN A 135 -3.36 -2.62 0.96
N ARG A 136 -4.09 -3.36 1.79
CA ARG A 136 -3.80 -3.53 3.22
C ARG A 136 -2.74 -4.61 3.46
N MET A 137 -2.53 -5.51 2.50
CA MET A 137 -1.59 -6.62 2.62
C MET A 137 -0.13 -6.14 2.49
N PRO A 138 0.80 -6.68 3.30
CA PRO A 138 2.22 -6.36 3.21
C PRO A 138 2.91 -7.11 2.05
N THR A 139 2.16 -7.50 1.02
CA THR A 139 2.71 -8.10 -0.19
C THR A 139 3.24 -7.01 -1.11
N VAL A 140 4.23 -7.33 -1.94
CA VAL A 140 4.73 -6.37 -2.94
C VAL A 140 3.58 -5.87 -3.84
N ARG A 141 2.68 -6.75 -4.25
CA ARG A 141 1.51 -6.35 -5.05
C ARG A 141 0.57 -5.41 -4.30
N GLY A 142 0.25 -5.71 -3.04
CA GLY A 142 -0.62 -4.88 -2.21
C GLY A 142 -0.07 -3.47 -2.00
N ILE A 143 1.18 -3.36 -1.56
CA ILE A 143 1.79 -2.04 -1.29
C ILE A 143 1.97 -1.21 -2.57
N LEU A 144 2.29 -1.84 -3.72
CA LEU A 144 2.35 -1.15 -5.01
C LEU A 144 0.96 -0.68 -5.46
N ARG A 145 -0.08 -1.53 -5.31
CA ARG A 145 -1.47 -1.16 -5.60
C ARG A 145 -1.97 -0.03 -4.70
N ARG A 146 -1.48 0.05 -3.45
CA ARG A 146 -1.74 1.17 -2.54
C ARG A 146 -1.09 2.50 -3.00
N GLY A 147 -0.12 2.44 -3.92
CA GLY A 147 0.59 3.61 -4.44
C GLY A 147 2.04 3.76 -3.96
N LEU A 148 2.64 2.70 -3.40
CA LEU A 148 4.09 2.66 -3.21
C LEU A 148 4.77 2.55 -4.59
N THR A 149 5.83 3.31 -4.79
CA THR A 149 6.67 3.20 -5.99
C THR A 149 7.77 2.15 -5.81
N VAL A 150 8.16 1.51 -6.91
CA VAL A 150 9.29 0.56 -6.90
C VAL A 150 10.58 1.24 -6.47
N ASP A 151 10.78 2.49 -6.86
CA ASP A 151 11.98 3.26 -6.50
C ASP A 151 12.04 3.56 -5.01
N ALA A 152 10.92 3.94 -4.38
CA ALA A 152 10.85 4.08 -2.92
C ALA A 152 11.17 2.78 -2.20
N LEU A 153 10.62 1.65 -2.68
CA LEU A 153 10.87 0.34 -2.09
C LEU A 153 12.34 -0.07 -2.21
N ARG A 154 12.96 0.15 -3.37
CA ARG A 154 14.40 -0.11 -3.58
C ARG A 154 15.26 0.76 -2.69
N GLN A 155 15.00 2.06 -2.65
CA GLN A 155 15.73 3.00 -1.80
C GLN A 155 15.60 2.61 -0.33
N PHE A 156 14.40 2.26 0.13
CA PHE A 156 14.19 1.77 1.49
C PHE A 156 15.04 0.54 1.79
N MET A 157 15.07 -0.45 0.91
CA MET A 157 15.88 -1.67 1.11
C MET A 157 17.39 -1.38 1.12
N LEU A 158 17.86 -0.45 0.29
CA LEU A 158 19.26 -0.02 0.25
C LEU A 158 19.67 0.75 1.50
N GLU A 159 18.81 1.64 1.99
CA GLU A 159 19.07 2.42 3.21
C GLU A 159 19.10 1.54 4.47
N GLN A 160 18.26 0.51 4.55
CA GLN A 160 18.27 -0.41 5.69
C GLN A 160 19.52 -1.30 5.71
N GLY A 161 19.92 -1.81 4.54
CA GLY A 161 21.05 -2.71 4.39
C GLY A 161 20.90 -4.07 5.11
N PRO A 162 21.82 -5.01 4.86
CA PRO A 162 21.82 -6.29 5.55
C PRO A 162 22.38 -6.14 6.96
N SER A 163 21.66 -6.68 7.95
CA SER A 163 22.08 -6.77 9.35
C SER A 163 21.72 -8.14 9.90
N ARG A 164 22.43 -8.63 10.92
CA ARG A 164 22.05 -9.85 11.66
C ARG A 164 21.01 -9.60 12.75
N ASN A 165 20.69 -8.33 13.03
CA ASN A 165 19.72 -7.97 14.06
C ASN A 165 18.31 -7.95 13.49
N LEU A 166 17.38 -8.64 14.16
CA LEU A 166 15.97 -8.58 13.81
C LEU A 166 15.40 -7.21 14.24
N VAL A 167 15.02 -6.39 13.26
CA VAL A 167 14.45 -5.06 13.48
C VAL A 167 13.00 -5.03 13.00
N PHE A 168 12.12 -4.46 13.84
CA PHE A 168 10.75 -4.14 13.47
C PHE A 168 10.67 -2.66 13.11
N MET A 169 10.34 -2.39 11.85
CA MET A 169 10.31 -1.04 11.31
C MET A 169 8.88 -0.50 11.23
N ASP A 170 8.77 0.83 11.32
CA ASP A 170 7.53 1.55 11.11
C ASP A 170 7.33 1.87 9.62
N TRP A 171 6.11 1.68 9.14
CA TRP A 171 5.67 2.02 7.78
C TRP A 171 5.90 3.49 7.41
N THR A 172 5.89 4.36 8.41
CA THR A 172 6.09 5.81 8.31
C THR A 172 7.31 6.17 7.48
N ILE A 173 8.43 5.50 7.72
CA ILE A 173 9.70 5.78 7.03
C ILE A 173 9.59 5.46 5.53
N LEU A 174 9.02 4.30 5.19
CA LEU A 174 8.79 3.87 3.81
C LEU A 174 7.84 4.82 3.08
N TRP A 175 6.74 5.21 3.71
CA TRP A 175 5.76 6.12 3.11
C TRP A 175 6.29 7.56 2.98
N SER A 176 7.12 8.00 3.92
CA SER A 176 7.80 9.30 3.84
C SER A 176 8.78 9.35 2.65
N MET A 177 9.56 8.28 2.42
CA MET A 177 10.40 8.17 1.22
C MET A 177 9.55 8.19 -0.05
N ASN A 178 8.47 7.43 -0.09
CA ASN A 178 7.58 7.40 -1.24
C ASN A 178 7.00 8.79 -1.56
N LYS A 179 6.58 9.54 -0.52
CA LYS A 179 6.10 10.91 -0.67
C LYS A 179 7.13 11.82 -1.35
N LYS A 180 8.40 11.74 -0.94
CA LYS A 180 9.48 12.57 -1.53
C LYS A 180 9.66 12.31 -3.03
N ILE A 181 9.32 11.11 -3.50
CA ILE A 181 9.40 10.73 -4.92
C ILE A 181 8.16 11.21 -5.68
N ILE A 182 6.96 10.98 -5.15
CA ILE A 182 5.72 11.25 -5.89
C ILE A 182 5.25 12.71 -5.83
N ASP A 183 5.47 13.41 -4.72
CA ASP A 183 4.92 14.76 -4.50
C ASP A 183 5.44 15.80 -5.52
N PRO A 184 6.73 15.80 -5.93
CA PRO A 184 7.24 16.74 -6.95
C PRO A 184 6.70 16.51 -8.38
N VAL A 185 6.02 15.40 -8.63
CA VAL A 185 5.56 15.00 -9.97
C VAL A 185 4.05 14.72 -10.06
N ALA A 186 3.34 14.60 -8.94
CA ALA A 186 1.91 14.31 -8.93
C ALA A 186 1.08 15.55 -9.36
N PRO A 187 0.27 15.52 -10.43
CA PRO A 187 -0.60 16.65 -10.78
C PRO A 187 -1.61 16.96 -9.66
N ARG A 188 -1.91 18.24 -9.44
CA ARG A 188 -2.81 18.72 -8.39
C ARG A 188 -4.22 18.83 -8.93
N HIS A 189 -5.12 18.07 -8.37
CA HIS A 189 -6.55 18.09 -8.65
C HIS A 189 -7.31 18.54 -7.41
N THR A 190 -8.55 18.94 -7.60
CA THR A 190 -9.44 19.38 -6.54
C THR A 190 -10.57 18.38 -6.40
N ALA A 191 -10.88 18.04 -5.14
CA ALA A 191 -12.01 17.21 -4.81
C ALA A 191 -12.76 17.84 -3.63
N VAL A 192 -14.07 17.76 -3.61
CA VAL A 192 -14.92 18.17 -2.48
C VAL A 192 -15.75 16.96 -2.06
N MET A 193 -15.82 16.67 -0.76
CA MET A 193 -16.60 15.53 -0.26
C MET A 193 -18.08 15.72 -0.60
N SER A 194 -18.70 14.73 -1.23
CA SER A 194 -20.11 14.84 -1.67
C SER A 194 -21.06 14.94 -0.48
N LYS A 195 -20.71 14.28 0.63
CA LYS A 195 -21.50 14.34 1.86
C LYS A 195 -21.42 15.73 2.47
N ASN A 196 -22.56 16.41 2.52
CA ASN A 196 -22.73 17.72 3.14
C ASN A 196 -21.85 18.81 2.50
N ALA A 197 -21.49 18.71 1.22
CA ALA A 197 -20.80 19.79 0.52
C ALA A 197 -21.59 21.10 0.68
N ALA A 198 -20.92 22.17 1.09
CA ALA A 198 -21.55 23.46 1.30
C ALA A 198 -21.51 24.27 0.00
N LEU A 199 -22.67 24.80 -0.42
CA LEU A 199 -22.78 25.67 -1.60
C LEU A 199 -22.44 27.10 -1.21
N VAL A 200 -21.52 27.73 -1.93
CA VAL A 200 -21.10 29.12 -1.69
C VAL A 200 -21.51 29.97 -2.89
N THR A 201 -22.31 31.00 -2.65
CA THR A 201 -22.63 32.03 -3.65
C THR A 201 -21.62 33.18 -3.54
N ILE A 202 -21.05 33.59 -4.68
CA ILE A 202 -19.96 34.56 -4.76
C ILE A 202 -20.47 35.87 -5.39
N THR A 203 -20.64 36.89 -4.57
CA THR A 203 -20.92 38.26 -5.03
C THR A 203 -19.65 38.91 -5.59
N GLY A 204 -19.74 39.48 -6.79
CA GLY A 204 -18.60 40.02 -7.53
C GLY A 204 -17.84 38.96 -8.35
N GLY A 205 -18.32 37.72 -8.37
CA GLY A 205 -17.89 36.68 -9.29
C GLY A 205 -18.40 36.91 -10.73
N PRO A 206 -18.02 36.05 -11.70
CA PRO A 206 -18.42 36.22 -13.09
C PRO A 206 -19.93 35.94 -13.28
N ASP A 207 -20.59 36.74 -14.11
CA ASP A 207 -22.02 36.58 -14.45
C ASP A 207 -22.28 35.31 -15.28
N THR A 208 -21.29 34.87 -16.06
CA THR A 208 -21.30 33.63 -16.83
C THR A 208 -20.04 32.86 -16.51
N SER A 209 -20.18 31.55 -16.30
CA SER A 209 -19.03 30.70 -16.00
C SER A 209 -17.97 30.79 -17.10
N HIS A 210 -16.70 30.75 -16.72
CA HIS A 210 -15.60 30.74 -17.69
C HIS A 210 -14.47 29.82 -17.25
N LYS A 211 -13.69 29.36 -18.22
CA LYS A 211 -12.60 28.39 -18.04
C LYS A 211 -11.26 29.11 -18.19
N GLU A 212 -10.33 28.84 -17.28
CA GLU A 212 -8.94 29.31 -17.38
C GLU A 212 -7.95 28.18 -17.15
N LEU A 213 -6.80 28.24 -17.84
CA LEU A 213 -5.72 27.30 -17.62
C LEU A 213 -4.86 27.73 -16.43
N ARG A 214 -4.66 26.80 -15.48
CA ARG A 214 -3.79 26.97 -14.31
C ARG A 214 -2.77 25.84 -14.24
N PRO A 215 -1.57 26.04 -13.70
CA PRO A 215 -0.58 24.97 -13.59
C PRO A 215 -1.10 23.78 -12.77
N LYS A 216 -0.92 22.55 -13.28
CA LYS A 216 -1.17 21.31 -12.52
C LYS A 216 -0.23 21.15 -11.34
N HIS A 217 0.94 21.79 -11.36
CA HIS A 217 1.86 21.80 -10.23
C HIS A 217 2.46 23.20 -10.04
N PRO A 218 2.30 23.83 -8.85
CA PRO A 218 2.81 25.18 -8.60
C PRO A 218 4.32 25.37 -8.77
N LYS A 219 5.11 24.30 -8.63
CA LYS A 219 6.59 24.33 -8.65
C LYS A 219 7.19 23.56 -9.83
N ASN A 220 6.37 22.89 -10.63
CA ASN A 220 6.85 22.06 -11.74
C ASN A 220 5.98 22.30 -12.99
N PRO A 221 6.33 23.30 -13.81
CA PRO A 221 5.59 23.62 -15.03
C PRO A 221 5.51 22.47 -16.04
N ALA A 222 6.46 21.52 -16.00
CA ALA A 222 6.51 20.39 -16.93
C ALA A 222 5.34 19.40 -16.78
N ILE A 223 4.62 19.42 -15.65
CA ILE A 223 3.42 18.60 -15.42
C ILE A 223 2.22 19.07 -16.26
N GLY A 224 2.29 20.31 -16.77
CA GLY A 224 1.27 20.88 -17.64
C GLY A 224 0.24 21.73 -16.90
N MET A 225 -0.89 21.97 -17.58
CA MET A 225 -1.97 22.84 -17.13
C MET A 225 -3.23 22.02 -16.84
N LYS A 226 -4.08 22.55 -15.96
CA LYS A 226 -5.44 22.09 -15.66
C LYS A 226 -6.43 23.21 -15.95
N THR A 227 -7.66 22.82 -16.23
CA THR A 227 -8.76 23.77 -16.39
C THR A 227 -9.35 24.09 -15.02
N LEU A 228 -9.36 25.37 -14.64
CA LEU A 228 -10.10 25.87 -13.49
C LEU A 228 -11.33 26.63 -14.01
N ILE A 229 -12.49 26.31 -13.45
CA ILE A 229 -13.78 26.88 -13.86
C ILE A 229 -14.20 27.88 -12.81
N PHE A 230 -14.40 29.13 -13.20
CA PHE A 230 -14.85 30.20 -12.33
C PHE A 230 -16.35 30.41 -12.53
N ALA A 231 -17.12 30.42 -11.44
CA ALA A 231 -18.58 30.54 -11.47
C ALA A 231 -19.10 31.26 -10.23
N SER A 232 -20.30 31.84 -10.32
CA SER A 232 -20.95 32.52 -9.19
C SER A 232 -21.32 31.59 -8.03
N GLU A 233 -21.32 30.28 -8.27
CA GLU A 233 -21.57 29.24 -7.26
C GLU A 233 -20.45 28.20 -7.25
N ILE A 234 -19.97 27.87 -6.04
CA ILE A 234 -18.92 26.87 -5.82
C ILE A 234 -19.31 25.93 -4.68
N TYR A 235 -18.73 24.72 -4.67
CA TYR A 235 -18.77 23.80 -3.55
C TYR A 235 -17.47 23.86 -2.74
N ILE A 236 -17.60 23.78 -1.43
CA ILE A 236 -16.48 23.60 -0.50
C ILE A 236 -16.75 22.43 0.46
N ASP A 237 -15.68 21.88 1.03
CA ASP A 237 -15.78 20.84 2.04
C ASP A 237 -16.51 21.33 3.29
N GLN A 238 -17.37 20.48 3.86
CA GLN A 238 -18.08 20.78 5.11
C GLN A 238 -17.13 21.06 6.28
N CYS A 239 -15.99 20.35 6.34
CA CYS A 239 -15.00 20.54 7.41
C CYS A 239 -14.28 21.89 7.33
N ASP A 240 -14.30 22.53 6.16
CA ASP A 240 -13.80 23.88 5.97
C ASP A 240 -14.89 24.90 6.28
N ALA A 241 -16.11 24.66 5.77
CA ALA A 241 -17.28 25.51 6.05
C ALA A 241 -17.51 25.71 7.55
N THR A 242 -17.43 24.67 8.37
CA THR A 242 -17.65 24.74 9.83
C THR A 242 -16.62 25.57 10.57
N ARG A 243 -15.47 25.79 9.96
CA ARG A 243 -14.40 26.59 10.54
C ARG A 243 -14.53 28.06 10.16
N ILE A 244 -15.36 28.40 9.19
CA ILE A 244 -15.50 29.76 8.67
C ILE A 244 -16.48 30.56 9.54
N HIS A 245 -16.14 31.81 9.81
CA HIS A 245 -16.99 32.73 10.56
C HIS A 245 -17.54 33.85 9.67
N LYS A 246 -18.63 34.47 10.11
CA LYS A 246 -19.18 35.66 9.47
C LYS A 246 -18.17 36.81 9.56
N ASP A 247 -18.08 37.58 8.48
CA ASP A 247 -17.15 38.72 8.29
C ASP A 247 -15.66 38.34 8.28
N GLU A 248 -15.36 37.04 8.18
CA GLU A 248 -14.01 36.54 8.01
C GLU A 248 -13.53 36.63 6.55
N GLU A 249 -12.25 36.92 6.36
CA GLU A 249 -11.58 36.85 5.06
C GLU A 249 -10.92 35.48 4.85
N ILE A 250 -11.27 34.82 3.75
CA ILE A 250 -10.70 33.53 3.35
C ILE A 250 -10.03 33.65 1.98
N THR A 251 -9.05 32.78 1.72
CA THR A 251 -8.51 32.59 0.37
C THR A 251 -9.24 31.44 -0.32
N LEU A 252 -9.82 31.71 -1.48
CA LEU A 252 -10.22 30.69 -2.45
C LEU A 252 -8.99 30.33 -3.31
N MET A 253 -8.49 29.11 -3.16
CA MET A 253 -7.24 28.68 -3.82
C MET A 253 -7.33 28.85 -5.34
N GLY A 254 -6.36 29.55 -5.93
CA GLY A 254 -6.34 29.83 -7.38
C GLY A 254 -7.26 30.96 -7.84
N TRP A 255 -8.10 31.53 -6.97
CA TRP A 255 -8.99 32.65 -7.27
C TRP A 255 -8.54 33.95 -6.60
N GLY A 256 -8.42 33.96 -5.27
CA GLY A 256 -8.12 35.17 -4.49
C GLY A 256 -8.89 35.20 -3.17
N ASN A 257 -8.88 36.35 -2.50
CA ASN A 257 -9.56 36.51 -1.22
C ASN A 257 -11.07 36.76 -1.40
N ALA A 258 -11.86 36.32 -0.43
CA ALA A 258 -13.28 36.58 -0.33
C ALA A 258 -13.69 36.83 1.13
N LEU A 259 -14.61 37.76 1.34
CA LEU A 259 -15.20 38.09 2.63
C LEU A 259 -16.52 37.36 2.81
N ILE A 260 -16.67 36.65 3.92
CA ILE A 260 -17.89 35.89 4.22
C ILE A 260 -18.96 36.82 4.78
N ARG A 261 -20.13 36.85 4.15
CA ARG A 261 -21.23 37.77 4.51
C ARG A 261 -22.37 37.09 5.23
N ALA A 262 -22.68 35.86 4.85
CA ALA A 262 -23.74 35.07 5.47
C ALA A 262 -23.37 33.58 5.49
N ILE A 263 -23.87 32.89 6.51
CA ILE A 263 -23.74 31.45 6.69
C ILE A 263 -25.12 30.93 7.09
N THR A 264 -25.63 29.95 6.35
CA THR A 264 -26.89 29.28 6.64
C THR A 264 -26.60 27.92 7.25
N ILE A 265 -27.18 27.66 8.42
CA ILE A 265 -27.01 26.42 9.18
C ILE A 265 -28.37 25.73 9.27
N SER A 266 -28.44 24.45 8.92
CA SER A 266 -29.63 23.63 9.11
C SER A 266 -29.82 23.21 10.57
N ASN A 267 -31.00 22.70 10.90
CA ASN A 267 -31.38 22.34 12.28
C ASN A 267 -30.45 21.30 12.94
N ASP A 268 -29.76 20.49 12.15
CA ASP A 268 -28.80 19.48 12.59
C ASP A 268 -27.36 20.02 12.77
N GLY A 269 -27.15 21.32 12.54
CA GLY A 269 -25.83 21.97 12.63
C GLY A 269 -24.99 21.88 11.36
N THR A 270 -25.50 21.29 10.27
CA THR A 270 -24.82 21.27 8.97
C THR A 270 -24.87 22.66 8.32
N ILE A 271 -23.78 23.08 7.67
CA ILE A 271 -23.75 24.35 6.91
C ILE A 271 -24.20 24.03 5.50
N THR A 272 -25.33 24.60 5.08
CA THR A 272 -25.91 24.31 3.77
C THR A 272 -25.44 25.30 2.72
N THR A 273 -25.46 26.60 3.05
CA THR A 273 -25.03 27.65 2.14
C THR A 273 -24.17 28.71 2.82
N LEU A 274 -23.23 29.27 2.07
CA LEU A 274 -22.49 30.47 2.45
C LEU A 274 -22.66 31.53 1.36
N GLN A 275 -22.58 32.79 1.74
CA GLN A 275 -22.46 33.90 0.80
C GLN A 275 -21.15 34.61 1.07
N CYS A 276 -20.35 34.80 0.02
CA CYS A 276 -19.12 35.57 0.10
C CYS A 276 -19.11 36.68 -0.95
N GLN A 277 -18.25 37.67 -0.72
CA GLN A 277 -17.99 38.77 -1.64
C GLN A 277 -16.51 38.74 -1.99
N LEU A 278 -16.18 38.74 -3.29
CA LEU A 278 -14.77 38.78 -3.71
C LEU A 278 -14.09 40.06 -3.24
N HIS A 279 -12.87 39.89 -2.75
CA HIS A 279 -12.00 40.95 -2.28
C HIS A 279 -10.61 40.74 -2.88
N LEU A 280 -10.49 40.95 -4.19
CA LEU A 280 -9.26 40.63 -4.95
C LEU A 280 -8.08 41.55 -4.61
N ASP A 281 -8.34 42.72 -4.02
CA ASP A 281 -7.31 43.63 -3.48
C ASP A 281 -6.71 43.11 -2.15
N GLY A 282 -7.28 42.04 -1.59
CA GLY A 282 -6.80 41.40 -0.37
C GLY A 282 -5.46 40.67 -0.55
N ASP A 283 -4.74 40.51 0.56
CA ASP A 283 -3.45 39.83 0.58
C ASP A 283 -3.59 38.35 0.99
N VAL A 284 -3.48 37.46 0.00
CA VAL A 284 -3.54 36.00 0.14
C VAL A 284 -2.54 35.44 1.17
N SER A 285 -1.45 36.18 1.45
CA SER A 285 -0.46 35.76 2.44
C SER A 285 -0.89 36.01 3.89
N LYS A 286 -1.88 36.89 4.11
CA LYS A 286 -2.36 37.29 5.44
C LYS A 286 -3.57 36.49 5.93
N THR A 287 -4.23 35.73 5.05
CA THR A 287 -5.36 34.89 5.43
C THR A 287 -4.89 33.51 5.90
N ASP A 288 -5.40 33.08 7.05
CA ASP A 288 -5.08 31.76 7.62
C ASP A 288 -5.77 30.60 6.89
N LYS A 289 -6.97 30.85 6.34
CA LYS A 289 -7.82 29.81 5.75
C LYS A 289 -7.74 29.85 4.23
N LYS A 290 -7.06 28.83 3.67
CA LYS A 290 -6.96 28.60 2.22
C LYS A 290 -7.86 27.43 1.84
N ILE A 291 -8.95 27.71 1.14
CA ILE A 291 -10.02 26.75 0.86
C ILE A 291 -9.92 26.27 -0.59
N HIS A 292 -9.97 24.95 -0.77
CA HIS A 292 -10.12 24.33 -2.08
C HIS A 292 -11.60 24.27 -2.43
N TRP A 293 -11.93 24.39 -3.72
CA TRP A 293 -13.30 24.55 -4.17
C TRP A 293 -13.49 24.00 -5.58
N LEU A 294 -14.72 23.64 -5.90
CA LEU A 294 -15.14 23.23 -7.25
C LEU A 294 -16.29 24.14 -7.69
N ALA A 295 -16.32 24.57 -8.96
CA ALA A 295 -17.49 25.27 -9.49
C ALA A 295 -18.73 24.37 -9.41
N ALA A 296 -19.86 24.92 -8.98
CA ALA A 296 -21.14 24.21 -8.93
C ALA A 296 -21.92 24.30 -10.25
N GLN A 297 -21.60 25.29 -11.08
CA GLN A 297 -22.24 25.56 -12.38
C GLN A 297 -21.27 25.26 -13.53
N ASP A 298 -21.81 24.69 -14.62
CA ASP A 298 -21.11 24.42 -15.89
C ASP A 298 -19.76 23.68 -15.76
N SER A 299 -19.66 22.82 -14.74
CA SER A 299 -18.38 22.30 -14.27
C SER A 299 -18.12 20.82 -14.55
N ASP A 300 -19.07 20.11 -15.15
CA ASP A 300 -18.98 18.69 -15.54
C ASP A 300 -18.27 17.82 -14.49
N LEU A 301 -18.62 18.01 -13.20
CA LEU A 301 -17.89 17.41 -12.08
C LEU A 301 -17.90 15.88 -12.16
N GLY A 302 -16.73 15.28 -12.05
CA GLY A 302 -16.57 13.84 -11.92
C GLY A 302 -17.01 13.36 -10.53
N GLN A 303 -17.31 12.06 -10.43
CA GLN A 303 -17.61 11.40 -9.16
C GLN A 303 -16.54 10.36 -8.84
N ALA A 304 -16.06 10.34 -7.59
CA ALA A 304 -15.03 9.42 -7.14
C ALA A 304 -15.36 8.82 -5.76
N GLU A 305 -14.92 7.58 -5.55
CA GLU A 305 -14.76 6.99 -4.23
C GLU A 305 -13.32 7.16 -3.76
N LEU A 306 -13.14 7.85 -2.64
CA LEU A 306 -11.85 8.03 -1.98
C LEU A 306 -11.74 7.01 -0.85
N TRP A 307 -10.76 6.12 -0.96
CA TRP A 307 -10.53 5.06 0.01
C TRP A 307 -9.27 5.32 0.84
N GLU A 308 -9.43 5.25 2.16
CA GLU A 308 -8.34 5.25 3.12
C GLU A 308 -8.21 3.89 3.77
N PHE A 309 -6.98 3.45 4.04
CA PHE A 309 -6.71 2.12 4.58
C PHE A 309 -5.87 2.22 5.86
N ASP A 310 -6.25 1.44 6.85
CA ASP A 310 -5.54 1.30 8.11
C ASP A 310 -4.76 -0.03 8.16
N HIS A 311 -3.99 -0.23 9.21
CA HIS A 311 -3.19 -1.42 9.46
C HIS A 311 -4.07 -2.63 9.78
N LEU A 312 -3.58 -3.82 9.40
CA LEU A 312 -4.25 -5.09 9.67
C LEU A 312 -4.25 -5.49 11.16
N LEU A 313 -3.33 -4.97 11.96
CA LEU A 313 -3.24 -5.24 13.40
C LEU A 313 -3.38 -3.97 14.24
N LEU A 314 -4.02 -4.12 15.39
CA LEU A 314 -4.05 -3.11 16.45
C LEU A 314 -2.77 -3.10 17.30
N LYS A 315 -2.03 -4.21 17.31
CA LYS A 315 -0.79 -4.40 18.05
C LYS A 315 0.41 -4.29 17.12
N ASP A 316 1.50 -3.72 17.61
CA ASP A 316 2.74 -3.55 16.82
C ASP A 316 3.32 -4.89 16.36
N LYS A 317 3.29 -5.93 17.21
CA LYS A 317 3.82 -7.25 16.88
C LYS A 317 3.02 -8.35 17.57
N LEU A 318 2.78 -9.45 16.85
CA LEU A 318 2.22 -10.68 17.42
C LEU A 318 3.31 -11.53 18.08
N GLU A 319 3.03 -11.98 19.29
CA GLU A 319 3.82 -12.97 20.02
C GLU A 319 3.36 -14.40 19.70
N LYS A 320 4.14 -15.40 20.11
CA LYS A 320 3.87 -16.82 19.78
C LYS A 320 2.54 -17.33 20.34
N THR A 321 2.13 -16.82 21.50
CA THR A 321 0.89 -17.18 22.20
C THR A 321 -0.32 -16.37 21.74
N ASP A 322 -0.11 -15.33 20.92
CA ASP A 322 -1.20 -14.46 20.48
C ASP A 322 -2.11 -15.16 19.47
N GLN A 323 -3.42 -15.09 19.71
CA GLN A 323 -4.44 -15.48 18.75
C GLN A 323 -4.63 -14.34 17.74
N LEU A 324 -4.50 -14.65 16.45
CA LEU A 324 -4.51 -13.63 15.39
C LEU A 324 -5.81 -12.81 15.41
N ASP A 325 -6.96 -13.48 15.47
CA ASP A 325 -8.27 -12.86 15.34
C ASP A 325 -8.58 -11.85 16.45
N THR A 326 -7.97 -11.99 17.63
CA THR A 326 -8.10 -11.04 18.76
C THR A 326 -7.42 -9.70 18.49
N PHE A 327 -6.36 -9.68 17.67
CA PHE A 327 -5.54 -8.49 17.42
C PHE A 327 -5.71 -7.91 16.02
N LEU A 328 -6.53 -8.54 15.18
CA LEU A 328 -6.91 -7.98 13.89
C LEU A 328 -7.70 -6.68 14.08
N ASN A 329 -7.39 -5.69 13.26
CA ASN A 329 -8.14 -4.44 13.24
C ASN A 329 -9.53 -4.70 12.61
N PRO A 330 -10.65 -4.42 13.32
CA PRO A 330 -11.98 -4.65 12.78
C PRO A 330 -12.36 -3.67 11.66
N VAL A 331 -11.73 -2.50 11.60
CA VAL A 331 -12.01 -1.46 10.61
C VAL A 331 -10.71 -1.03 9.94
N THR A 332 -10.44 -1.62 8.77
CA THR A 332 -9.18 -1.41 8.04
C THR A 332 -9.33 -0.56 6.79
N SER A 333 -10.54 -0.07 6.51
CA SER A 333 -10.83 0.75 5.35
C SER A 333 -11.97 1.72 5.63
N LYS A 334 -11.86 2.93 5.08
CA LYS A 334 -12.91 3.95 5.08
C LYS A 334 -13.08 4.44 3.65
N MET A 335 -14.31 4.45 3.15
CA MET A 335 -14.65 5.02 1.85
C MET A 335 -15.49 6.27 2.06
N GLU A 336 -15.19 7.31 1.31
CA GLU A 336 -16.02 8.50 1.22
C GLU A 336 -16.20 8.91 -0.25
N GLN A 337 -17.41 9.38 -0.58
CA GLN A 337 -17.70 9.88 -1.92
C GLN A 337 -17.26 11.34 -2.06
N ALA A 338 -16.70 11.68 -3.22
CA ALA A 338 -16.27 13.03 -3.55
C ALA A 338 -16.64 13.40 -4.98
N MET A 339 -16.92 14.69 -5.16
CA MET A 339 -16.91 15.36 -6.46
C MET A 339 -15.47 15.74 -6.80
N VAL A 340 -15.07 15.59 -8.05
CA VAL A 340 -13.71 15.91 -8.52
C VAL A 340 -13.78 16.83 -9.74
N ASP A 341 -12.72 17.59 -9.99
CA ASP A 341 -12.62 18.41 -11.21
C ASP A 341 -12.77 17.57 -12.49
N ALA A 342 -13.28 18.19 -13.56
CA ALA A 342 -13.55 17.52 -14.83
C ALA A 342 -12.29 16.89 -15.46
N ASP A 343 -11.11 17.50 -15.25
CA ASP A 343 -9.83 16.99 -15.74
C ASP A 343 -9.49 15.61 -15.15
N CYS A 344 -10.11 15.21 -14.03
CA CYS A 344 -9.95 13.86 -13.50
C CYS A 344 -10.47 12.79 -14.46
N ALA A 345 -11.39 13.11 -15.39
CA ALA A 345 -11.90 12.15 -16.37
C ALA A 345 -10.81 11.57 -17.30
N GLU A 346 -9.70 12.29 -17.46
CA GLU A 346 -8.55 11.87 -18.30
C GLU A 346 -7.55 10.97 -17.55
N LEU A 347 -7.73 10.76 -16.25
CA LEU A 347 -6.78 9.99 -15.45
C LEU A 347 -6.89 8.49 -15.74
N ALA A 348 -5.74 7.89 -16.08
CA ALA A 348 -5.62 6.46 -16.29
C ALA A 348 -5.51 5.69 -14.95
N GLU A 349 -5.85 4.39 -14.99
CA GLU A 349 -5.55 3.47 -13.89
C GLU A 349 -4.05 3.49 -13.56
N GLY A 350 -3.73 3.54 -12.26
CA GLY A 350 -2.37 3.62 -11.75
C GLY A 350 -1.78 5.03 -11.70
N ALA A 351 -2.46 6.04 -12.24
CA ALA A 351 -2.02 7.44 -12.12
C ALA A 351 -1.93 7.85 -10.64
N ILE A 352 -0.89 8.61 -10.30
CA ILE A 352 -0.71 9.18 -8.96
C ILE A 352 -0.95 10.68 -9.05
N ILE A 353 -1.89 11.18 -8.25
CA ILE A 353 -2.28 12.58 -8.19
C ILE A 353 -2.21 13.10 -6.76
N GLN A 354 -2.23 14.42 -6.61
CA GLN A 354 -2.46 15.07 -5.33
C GLN A 354 -3.84 15.73 -5.34
N LEU A 355 -4.74 15.33 -4.44
CA LEU A 355 -5.95 16.09 -4.16
C LEU A 355 -5.59 17.21 -3.18
N GLU A 356 -5.82 18.46 -3.60
CA GLU A 356 -5.48 19.64 -2.81
C GLU A 356 -6.08 19.54 -1.41
N ARG A 357 -5.22 19.73 -0.40
CA ARG A 357 -5.55 19.62 1.03
C ARG A 357 -6.04 18.25 1.53
N LYS A 358 -6.15 17.23 0.67
CA LYS A 358 -6.53 15.85 1.06
C LYS A 358 -5.36 14.85 1.01
N GLY A 359 -4.35 15.11 0.18
CA GLY A 359 -3.12 14.31 0.10
C GLY A 359 -2.91 13.64 -1.25
N ASN A 360 -2.01 12.66 -1.31
CA ASN A 360 -1.70 11.93 -2.54
C ASN A 360 -2.60 10.70 -2.68
N PHE A 361 -3.03 10.41 -3.90
CA PHE A 361 -3.92 9.30 -4.23
C PHE A 361 -3.41 8.57 -5.48
N ARG A 362 -3.59 7.25 -5.52
CA ARG A 362 -3.44 6.43 -6.72
C ARG A 362 -4.82 6.10 -7.28
N VAL A 363 -5.04 6.26 -8.57
CA VAL A 363 -6.25 5.80 -9.27
C VAL A 363 -6.21 4.27 -9.36
N ASP A 364 -7.11 3.59 -8.65
CA ASP A 364 -7.26 2.14 -8.71
C ASP A 364 -8.20 1.70 -9.84
N LYS A 365 -9.19 2.52 -10.16
CA LYS A 365 -10.07 2.34 -11.32
C LYS A 365 -10.35 3.70 -11.94
N ALA A 366 -10.17 3.82 -13.25
CA ALA A 366 -10.45 5.07 -13.96
C ALA A 366 -11.97 5.34 -14.04
N THR A 367 -12.35 6.54 -14.49
CA THR A 367 -13.75 6.91 -14.71
C THR A 367 -14.44 5.88 -15.61
N GLY A 368 -15.66 5.49 -15.25
CA GLY A 368 -16.43 4.46 -15.96
C GLY A 368 -16.09 3.01 -15.58
N GLN A 369 -15.03 2.76 -14.80
CA GLN A 369 -14.60 1.40 -14.45
C GLN A 369 -14.94 0.99 -13.00
N GLY A 370 -15.20 1.96 -12.12
CA GLY A 370 -15.59 1.70 -10.73
C GLY A 370 -17.10 1.48 -10.53
N PRO A 371 -17.53 1.33 -9.27
CA PRO A 371 -18.94 1.19 -8.92
C PRO A 371 -19.76 2.37 -9.46
N GLU A 372 -20.88 2.09 -10.12
CA GLU A 372 -21.75 3.11 -10.72
C GLU A 372 -21.02 4.03 -11.73
N GLY A 373 -19.91 3.56 -12.31
CA GLY A 373 -19.08 4.34 -13.23
C GLY A 373 -18.18 5.39 -12.55
N LYS A 374 -18.13 5.41 -11.22
CA LYS A 374 -17.27 6.33 -10.45
C LYS A 374 -15.80 5.96 -10.59
N MET A 375 -14.92 6.95 -10.46
CA MET A 375 -13.50 6.70 -10.27
C MET A 375 -13.24 6.12 -8.88
N VAL A 376 -12.25 5.24 -8.73
CA VAL A 376 -11.82 4.73 -7.41
C VAL A 376 -10.39 5.17 -7.16
N MET A 377 -10.15 5.85 -6.05
CA MET A 377 -8.84 6.36 -5.67
C MET A 377 -8.43 5.87 -4.28
N PHE A 378 -7.19 5.40 -4.16
CA PHE A 378 -6.60 4.92 -2.92
C PHE A 378 -5.64 5.96 -2.34
N LYS A 379 -5.87 6.37 -1.10
CA LYS A 379 -5.01 7.33 -0.41
C LYS A 379 -3.62 6.73 -0.16
N ILE A 380 -2.61 7.44 -0.61
CA ILE A 380 -1.20 7.12 -0.41
C ILE A 380 -0.76 7.75 0.92
N PRO A 381 -0.29 6.96 1.90
CA PRO A 381 0.18 7.51 3.17
C PRO A 381 1.39 8.42 3.00
N THR A 382 1.52 9.40 3.89
CA THR A 382 2.55 10.45 3.83
C THR A 382 3.63 10.33 4.90
N GLY A 383 3.53 9.33 5.79
CA GLY A 383 4.46 9.11 6.90
C GLY A 383 4.29 10.10 8.08
N GLY A 384 3.17 10.82 8.17
CA GLY A 384 2.76 11.48 9.42
C GLY A 384 1.91 10.53 10.27
N LYS A 385 1.92 10.69 11.60
CA LYS A 385 0.83 10.12 12.42
C LYS A 385 -0.46 10.78 11.94
N SER A 386 -1.35 9.99 11.33
CA SER A 386 -2.69 10.40 10.92
C SER A 386 -3.53 10.81 12.11
#